data_AF-A0A6I3E6X8-F1
#
_entry.id   AF-A0A6I3E6X8-F1
#
_cell.length_a   1.000
_cell.length_b   1.000
_cell.length_c   1.000
_cell.angle_alpha   90.00
_cell.angle_beta   90.00
_cell.angle_gamma   90.00
#
_symmetry.space_group_name_H-M   'P 1'
#
loop_
_entity.id
_entity.type
_entity.pdbx_description
1 polymer ?
#
loop_
_entity_poly.entity_id
_entity_poly.type
_entity_poly.pdbx_seq_one_letter_code
_entity_poly.pdbx_strand_id
1 'polypeptide(L)'
;PRVYFGENVPDYSIIGGVKTDSPVEFDYPDDASANGQKNYTYTGTGGVPVGSLFNKLVFAIKYQEQKLLLSNLINKDSKILFNRNPRDRVAKVAPWLTLDGDPYPAIVDGKILWIIDGYTTSAGYPYSKETVLSSATTDALTTNSTSITAQGNKTVNYMRNSVKATVDAYDGTVSLYQWDEKDPVLATWSKAFPGTVKAKKEISAQLLDHIRYPEDIFRVQREILSAYHVKTAGAFYGGQDFWRVPRDPSTFGGNAGAQPPYYLTLEMPGSKKPTFSLTTPFVPRGGRENLSAFAVVNADPGPDYGKITVLQLPRSTNVAGPSQVASNFEAKPEVANSLSLLRQGGSDVVLGNLLTLPVGGGLLYVQPVYVRATANSAAYPLLQKVLVSFGDQIGYDNDLKGALDQVFGGNSGTSSNAGGNSGTSSNAGVADNASSELANALASAKQALVDGQAALAKGDFTAYGRAQDRLKSAIASAISAQSRK
;
A
#
# COMPACT_ATOMS: atom_id res chain seq x y z
N PRO A 1 -14.55 13.96 -9.98
CA PRO A 1 -14.27 14.98 -8.94
C PRO A 1 -12.96 15.72 -9.26
N ARG A 2 -12.92 17.05 -9.10
CA ARG A 2 -11.72 17.87 -9.39
C ARG A 2 -10.89 18.08 -8.14
N VAL A 3 -9.57 18.12 -8.28
CA VAL A 3 -8.63 18.23 -7.17
C VAL A 3 -7.90 19.57 -7.24
N TYR A 4 -8.15 20.43 -6.27
CA TYR A 4 -7.46 21.71 -6.09
C TYR A 4 -6.54 21.71 -4.87
N PHE A 5 -6.70 20.77 -3.95
CA PHE A 5 -5.87 20.56 -2.77
C PHE A 5 -5.38 19.12 -2.77
N GLY A 6 -4.07 18.93 -2.67
CA GLY A 6 -3.43 17.62 -2.81
C GLY A 6 -1.92 17.72 -2.61
N GLU A 7 -1.23 16.59 -2.64
CA GLU A 7 0.19 16.52 -2.29
C GLU A 7 1.10 16.99 -3.42
N ASN A 8 0.72 16.73 -4.68
CA ASN A 8 1.48 17.11 -5.87
C ASN A 8 0.79 18.26 -6.61
N VAL A 9 0.78 19.44 -5.98
CA VAL A 9 0.18 20.66 -6.53
C VAL A 9 1.17 21.81 -6.43
N PRO A 10 1.15 22.79 -7.34
CA PRO A 10 2.03 23.95 -7.24
C PRO A 10 1.69 24.79 -6.01
N ASP A 11 2.68 25.55 -5.52
CA ASP A 11 2.63 26.39 -4.31
C ASP A 11 1.38 27.26 -4.23
N TYR A 12 0.96 27.79 -5.39
CA TYR A 12 -0.29 28.50 -5.54
C TYR A 12 -0.96 28.22 -6.88
N SER A 13 -2.24 28.55 -6.97
CA SER A 13 -2.96 28.62 -8.24
C SER A 13 -3.96 29.76 -8.21
N ILE A 14 -4.07 30.46 -9.31
CA ILE A 14 -5.12 31.45 -9.51
C ILE A 14 -6.29 30.73 -10.14
N ILE A 15 -7.45 30.84 -9.51
CA ILE A 15 -8.65 30.13 -9.91
C ILE A 15 -9.83 31.08 -9.98
N GLY A 16 -10.92 30.58 -10.54
CA GLY A 16 -12.16 31.32 -10.69
C GLY A 16 -12.00 32.49 -11.66
N GLY A 17 -13.07 33.27 -11.74
CA GLY A 17 -13.17 34.40 -12.63
C GLY A 17 -14.63 34.81 -12.76
N VAL A 18 -14.88 35.82 -13.59
CA VAL A 18 -16.24 36.27 -13.88
C VAL A 18 -17.06 35.05 -14.33
N LYS A 19 -18.23 34.84 -13.72
CA LYS A 19 -19.17 33.82 -14.18
C LYS A 19 -19.61 34.19 -15.60
N THR A 20 -19.09 33.47 -16.57
CA THR A 20 -19.46 33.58 -17.98
C THR A 20 -19.87 32.19 -18.46
N ASP A 21 -20.49 32.13 -19.64
CA ASP A 21 -20.82 30.86 -20.30
C ASP A 21 -19.58 30.12 -20.84
N SER A 22 -18.39 30.73 -20.70
CA SER A 22 -17.11 30.21 -21.19
C SER A 22 -16.16 29.96 -20.00
N PRO A 23 -16.08 28.71 -19.51
CA PRO A 23 -15.21 28.40 -18.38
C PRO A 23 -13.72 28.60 -18.69
N VAL A 24 -12.95 29.00 -17.67
CA VAL A 24 -11.60 29.56 -17.85
C VAL A 24 -10.46 28.63 -17.46
N GLU A 25 -10.73 27.55 -16.73
CA GLU A 25 -9.74 26.56 -16.30
C GLU A 25 -9.85 25.33 -17.21
N PHE A 26 -8.73 24.85 -17.73
CA PHE A 26 -8.70 23.58 -18.44
C PHE A 26 -9.09 22.43 -17.50
N ASP A 27 -9.92 21.50 -17.97
CA ASP A 27 -10.38 20.32 -17.22
C ASP A 27 -9.81 19.03 -17.82
N TYR A 28 -10.23 18.68 -19.05
CA TYR A 28 -9.72 17.53 -19.79
C TYR A 28 -9.85 17.72 -21.31
N PRO A 29 -9.07 17.00 -22.13
CA PRO A 29 -9.23 17.03 -23.59
C PRO A 29 -10.59 16.46 -24.02
N ASP A 30 -11.29 17.13 -24.92
CA ASP A 30 -12.62 16.73 -25.40
C ASP A 30 -12.72 16.99 -26.91
N ASP A 31 -12.67 15.91 -27.70
CA ASP A 31 -12.76 15.95 -29.16
C ASP A 31 -14.11 16.45 -29.66
N ALA A 32 -15.17 16.41 -28.82
CA ALA A 32 -16.47 16.97 -29.15
C ALA A 32 -16.55 18.49 -28.96
N SER A 33 -15.55 19.09 -28.29
CA SER A 33 -15.47 20.54 -28.09
C SER A 33 -14.77 21.22 -29.26
N ALA A 34 -15.25 22.40 -29.66
CA ALA A 34 -14.72 23.16 -30.81
C ALA A 34 -13.23 23.54 -30.66
N ASN A 35 -12.72 23.61 -29.43
CA ASN A 35 -11.32 23.91 -29.13
C ASN A 35 -10.54 22.67 -28.62
N GLY A 36 -11.12 21.47 -28.74
CA GLY A 36 -10.49 20.21 -28.32
C GLY A 36 -10.35 20.04 -26.81
N GLN A 37 -10.97 20.90 -26.00
CA GLN A 37 -10.87 20.85 -24.54
C GLN A 37 -12.20 21.15 -23.87
N LYS A 38 -12.45 20.45 -22.78
CA LYS A 38 -13.46 20.80 -21.79
C LYS A 38 -12.82 21.72 -20.77
N ASN A 39 -13.50 22.83 -20.49
CA ASN A 39 -13.10 23.75 -19.44
C ASN A 39 -14.09 23.70 -18.27
N TYR A 40 -13.59 24.13 -17.12
CA TYR A 40 -14.34 24.32 -15.89
C TYR A 40 -13.99 25.68 -15.28
N THR A 41 -14.82 26.17 -14.37
CA THR A 41 -14.49 27.35 -13.55
C THR A 41 -14.74 26.97 -12.12
N TYR A 42 -13.74 27.14 -11.27
CA TYR A 42 -13.86 26.80 -9.87
C TYR A 42 -15.05 27.51 -9.20
N THR A 43 -15.91 26.73 -8.56
CA THR A 43 -17.09 27.23 -7.83
C THR A 43 -16.99 27.01 -6.32
N GLY A 44 -15.87 26.49 -5.82
CA GLY A 44 -15.70 26.23 -4.41
C GLY A 44 -15.53 27.50 -3.57
N THR A 45 -15.72 27.33 -2.26
CA THR A 45 -15.63 28.41 -1.28
C THR A 45 -14.17 28.79 -0.99
N GLY A 46 -13.25 27.84 -1.16
CA GLY A 46 -11.81 27.99 -0.92
C GLY A 46 -11.14 29.12 -1.70
N GLY A 47 -9.98 29.53 -1.19
CA GLY A 47 -9.16 30.60 -1.77
C GLY A 47 -9.43 31.99 -1.18
N VAL A 48 -8.47 32.89 -1.38
CA VAL A 48 -8.57 34.30 -0.95
C VAL A 48 -8.72 35.18 -2.19
N PRO A 49 -9.57 36.23 -2.17
CA PRO A 49 -9.70 37.15 -3.30
C PRO A 49 -8.34 37.74 -3.70
N VAL A 50 -8.00 37.68 -4.99
CA VAL A 50 -6.76 38.27 -5.53
C VAL A 50 -7.03 39.37 -6.54
N GLY A 51 -8.28 39.57 -6.96
CA GLY A 51 -8.64 40.47 -8.06
C GLY A 51 -8.30 41.96 -7.87
N SER A 52 -8.21 42.46 -6.64
CA SER A 52 -7.88 43.87 -6.36
C SER A 52 -6.39 44.17 -6.56
N LEU A 53 -6.03 45.37 -7.03
CA LEU A 53 -4.64 45.78 -7.24
C LEU A 53 -3.75 45.60 -6.00
N PHE A 54 -4.25 45.93 -4.82
CA PHE A 54 -3.53 45.73 -3.56
C PHE A 54 -3.22 44.25 -3.31
N ASN A 55 -4.22 43.36 -3.40
CA ASN A 55 -4.00 41.93 -3.22
C ASN A 55 -3.05 41.35 -4.30
N LYS A 56 -3.20 41.76 -5.56
CA LYS A 56 -2.25 41.39 -6.62
C LYS A 56 -0.81 41.77 -6.26
N LEU A 57 -0.58 42.98 -5.73
CA LEU A 57 0.74 43.45 -5.32
C LEU A 57 1.31 42.63 -4.16
N VAL A 58 0.50 42.39 -3.11
CA VAL A 58 0.92 41.59 -1.95
C VAL A 58 1.34 40.18 -2.38
N PHE A 59 0.54 39.53 -3.23
CA PHE A 59 0.87 38.19 -3.71
C PHE A 59 2.02 38.19 -4.72
N ALA A 60 2.15 39.23 -5.55
CA ALA A 60 3.30 39.39 -6.44
C ALA A 60 4.62 39.49 -5.68
N ILE A 61 4.64 40.21 -4.55
CA ILE A 61 5.81 40.29 -3.66
C ILE A 61 6.06 38.93 -2.99
N LYS A 62 5.02 38.32 -2.41
CA LYS A 62 5.12 37.05 -1.69
C LYS A 62 5.69 35.92 -2.56
N TYR A 63 5.21 35.80 -3.79
CA TYR A 63 5.62 34.75 -4.74
C TYR A 63 6.68 35.19 -5.74
N GLN A 64 7.16 36.44 -5.61
CA GLN A 64 8.14 37.04 -6.53
C GLN A 64 7.73 36.92 -8.02
N GLU A 65 6.43 37.02 -8.29
CA GLU A 65 5.85 36.80 -9.62
C GLU A 65 5.15 38.06 -10.13
N GLN A 66 5.78 38.74 -11.08
CA GLN A 66 5.26 39.98 -11.67
C GLN A 66 4.00 39.76 -12.51
N LYS A 67 3.81 38.57 -13.08
CA LYS A 67 2.61 38.23 -13.87
C LYS A 67 1.32 38.32 -13.06
N LEU A 68 1.38 38.21 -11.72
CA LEU A 68 0.22 38.42 -10.85
C LEU A 68 -0.37 39.84 -10.96
N LEU A 69 0.46 40.84 -11.28
CA LEU A 69 0.02 42.23 -11.51
C LEU A 69 -0.38 42.48 -12.96
N LEU A 70 0.37 41.91 -13.91
CA LEU A 70 0.27 42.24 -15.33
C LEU A 70 -0.73 41.38 -16.12
N SER A 71 -1.15 40.23 -15.57
CA SER A 71 -2.04 39.31 -16.27
C SER A 71 -3.48 39.81 -16.31
N ASN A 72 -4.02 39.93 -17.52
CA ASN A 72 -5.43 40.26 -17.77
C ASN A 72 -6.39 39.10 -17.45
N LEU A 73 -5.87 37.87 -17.24
CA LEU A 73 -6.67 36.72 -16.82
C LEU A 73 -7.14 36.85 -15.36
N ILE A 74 -6.43 37.65 -14.56
CA ILE A 74 -6.76 37.87 -13.15
C ILE A 74 -7.73 39.04 -13.05
N ASN A 75 -8.99 38.75 -12.75
CA ASN A 75 -10.07 39.73 -12.66
C ASN A 75 -10.56 39.86 -11.21
N LYS A 76 -11.53 40.77 -10.98
CA LYS A 76 -12.09 41.07 -9.66
C LYS A 76 -12.65 39.85 -8.91
N ASP A 77 -13.08 38.82 -9.64
CA ASP A 77 -13.70 37.61 -9.09
C ASP A 77 -12.71 36.44 -8.95
N SER A 78 -11.44 36.63 -9.38
CA SER A 78 -10.38 35.63 -9.22
C SER A 78 -9.97 35.47 -7.75
N LYS A 79 -9.70 34.22 -7.36
CA LYS A 79 -9.10 33.89 -6.07
C LYS A 79 -7.74 33.24 -6.27
N ILE A 80 -6.92 33.27 -5.23
CA ILE A 80 -5.67 32.53 -5.15
C ILE A 80 -5.79 31.43 -4.10
N LEU A 81 -5.46 30.20 -4.52
CA LEU A 81 -5.29 29.04 -3.64
C LEU A 81 -3.83 28.94 -3.24
N PHE A 82 -3.56 28.68 -1.96
CA PHE A 82 -2.24 28.43 -1.39
C PHE A 82 -2.39 27.57 -0.13
N ASN A 83 -1.28 27.04 0.40
CA ASN A 83 -1.30 26.00 1.45
C ASN A 83 -2.18 24.83 1.01
N ARG A 84 -1.83 24.28 -0.16
CA ARG A 84 -2.67 23.33 -0.88
C ARG A 84 -2.36 21.89 -0.53
N ASN A 85 -1.18 21.62 0.02
CA ASN A 85 -0.84 20.35 0.62
C ASN A 85 -1.75 20.10 1.85
N PRO A 86 -2.46 18.96 1.92
CA PRO A 86 -3.39 18.66 3.00
C PRO A 86 -2.74 18.70 4.40
N ARG A 87 -1.56 18.10 4.56
CA ARG A 87 -0.82 18.04 5.83
C ARG A 87 -0.41 19.44 6.28
N ASP A 88 0.19 20.24 5.40
CA ASP A 88 0.59 21.62 5.72
C ASP A 88 -0.61 22.48 6.13
N ARG A 89 -1.74 22.25 5.47
CA ARG A 89 -2.97 22.97 5.74
C ARG A 89 -3.53 22.63 7.12
N VAL A 90 -3.58 21.35 7.48
CA VAL A 90 -3.97 20.92 8.82
C VAL A 90 -3.00 21.47 9.86
N ALA A 91 -1.69 21.47 9.59
CA ALA A 91 -0.68 22.00 10.51
C ALA A 91 -0.88 23.50 10.79
N LYS A 92 -1.39 24.27 9.83
CA LYS A 92 -1.73 25.69 10.02
C LYS A 92 -3.02 25.90 10.82
N VAL A 93 -3.97 24.97 10.74
CA VAL A 93 -5.23 25.03 11.51
C VAL A 93 -5.03 24.55 12.95
N ALA A 94 -4.23 23.50 13.15
CA ALA A 94 -3.96 22.90 14.45
C ALA A 94 -2.45 22.65 14.64
N PRO A 95 -1.64 23.70 14.88
CA PRO A 95 -0.18 23.58 15.01
C PRO A 95 0.27 22.81 16.26
N TRP A 96 -0.66 22.53 17.18
CA TRP A 96 -0.45 21.74 18.38
C TRP A 96 -0.50 20.22 18.13
N LEU A 97 -0.96 19.79 16.94
CA LEU A 97 -0.90 18.40 16.52
C LEU A 97 0.44 18.07 15.86
N THR A 98 0.96 16.89 16.17
CA THR A 98 1.96 16.24 15.32
C THR A 98 1.21 15.40 14.31
N LEU A 99 1.33 15.69 13.02
CA LEU A 99 0.56 14.99 11.99
C LEU A 99 1.27 13.73 11.50
N ASP A 100 0.52 12.73 11.04
CA ASP A 100 1.07 11.53 10.40
C ASP A 100 1.58 11.79 8.99
N GLY A 101 2.75 11.22 8.69
CA GLY A 101 3.53 11.46 7.48
C GLY A 101 2.87 11.06 6.18
N ASP A 102 1.85 10.18 6.21
CA ASP A 102 1.21 9.59 5.04
C ASP A 102 -0.31 9.92 4.95
N PRO A 103 -0.68 11.16 4.55
CA PRO A 103 -2.05 11.49 4.17
C PRO A 103 -2.59 10.55 3.09
N TYR A 104 -3.86 10.16 3.18
CA TYR A 104 -4.46 9.27 2.17
C TYR A 104 -5.82 9.77 1.69
N PRO A 105 -6.12 9.66 0.38
CA PRO A 105 -7.40 10.09 -0.15
C PRO A 105 -8.46 9.00 0.02
N ALA A 106 -9.70 9.42 0.30
CA ALA A 106 -10.88 8.57 0.31
C ALA A 106 -12.04 9.27 -0.41
N ILE A 107 -12.95 8.48 -0.99
CA ILE A 107 -14.19 9.02 -1.57
C ILE A 107 -15.29 8.95 -0.52
N VAL A 108 -15.71 10.11 -0.04
CA VAL A 108 -16.75 10.25 0.99
C VAL A 108 -17.81 11.19 0.44
N ASP A 109 -19.06 10.73 0.36
CA ASP A 109 -20.22 11.46 -0.14
C ASP A 109 -19.98 12.09 -1.53
N GLY A 110 -19.31 11.34 -2.42
CA GLY A 110 -18.96 11.77 -3.78
C GLY A 110 -17.82 12.80 -3.87
N LYS A 111 -17.22 13.17 -2.73
CA LYS A 111 -16.07 14.07 -2.63
C LYS A 111 -14.80 13.29 -2.36
N ILE A 112 -13.67 13.83 -2.79
CA ILE A 112 -12.35 13.32 -2.39
C ILE A 112 -11.95 14.06 -1.12
N LEU A 113 -11.81 13.32 -0.02
CA LEU A 113 -11.28 13.83 1.24
C LEU A 113 -9.88 13.25 1.45
N TRP A 114 -8.90 14.10 1.71
CA TRP A 114 -7.64 13.67 2.29
C TRP A 114 -7.83 13.44 3.77
N ILE A 115 -7.49 12.27 4.26
CA ILE A 115 -7.53 11.91 5.68
C ILE A 115 -6.11 11.96 6.23
N ILE A 116 -5.93 12.64 7.36
CA ILE A 116 -4.64 12.80 8.05
C ILE A 116 -4.83 12.47 9.52
N ASP A 117 -4.01 11.58 10.06
CA ASP A 117 -3.97 11.29 11.48
C ASP A 117 -3.23 12.39 12.25
N GLY A 118 -3.79 12.80 13.39
CA GLY A 118 -3.27 13.86 14.23
C GLY A 118 -2.96 13.35 15.64
N TYR A 119 -1.69 13.47 16.03
CA TYR A 119 -1.19 13.02 17.31
C TYR A 119 -1.08 14.16 18.31
N THR A 120 -1.59 13.93 19.52
CA THR A 120 -1.10 14.71 20.66
C THR A 120 0.18 14.06 21.17
N THR A 121 1.18 14.89 21.46
CA THR A 121 2.50 14.45 21.89
C THR A 121 2.99 15.26 23.07
N SER A 122 3.79 14.64 23.93
CA SER A 122 4.50 15.32 25.02
C SER A 122 5.85 14.65 25.27
N ALA A 123 6.80 15.41 25.78
CA ALA A 123 8.09 14.92 26.29
C ALA A 123 8.11 14.83 27.82
N GLY A 124 7.04 15.26 28.51
CA GLY A 124 7.00 15.38 29.96
C GLY A 124 6.11 14.36 30.67
N TYR A 125 5.77 13.23 30.04
CA TYR A 125 4.90 12.24 30.66
C TYR A 125 5.69 11.35 31.65
N PRO A 126 5.36 11.39 32.96
CA PRO A 126 6.14 10.67 33.97
C PRO A 126 6.17 9.16 33.74
N TYR A 127 7.27 8.53 34.14
CA TYR A 127 7.45 7.06 34.10
C TYR A 127 7.26 6.42 32.71
N SER A 128 7.50 7.18 31.65
CA SER A 128 7.41 6.70 30.26
C SER A 128 8.77 6.75 29.56
N LYS A 129 8.94 5.86 28.58
CA LYS A 129 10.16 5.78 27.77
C LYS A 129 10.17 6.92 26.76
N GLU A 130 11.24 7.70 26.78
CA GLU A 130 11.53 8.67 25.73
C GLU A 130 11.99 7.97 24.44
N THR A 131 11.51 8.49 23.32
CA THR A 131 11.98 8.18 21.97
C THR A 131 12.08 9.46 21.15
N VAL A 132 12.88 9.43 20.10
CA VAL A 132 13.01 10.52 19.12
C VAL A 132 12.18 10.16 17.90
N LEU A 133 11.14 10.94 17.60
CA LEU A 133 10.17 10.62 16.54
C LEU A 133 10.83 10.37 15.20
N SER A 134 11.76 11.22 14.75
CA SER A 134 12.45 11.04 13.47
C SER A 134 13.16 9.68 13.39
N SER A 135 13.89 9.28 14.43
CA SER A 135 14.57 7.97 14.48
C SER A 135 13.57 6.81 14.53
N ALA A 136 12.52 6.94 15.34
CA ALA A 136 11.51 5.91 15.55
C ALA A 136 10.68 5.61 14.29
N THR A 137 10.47 6.63 13.45
CA THR A 137 9.67 6.52 12.24
C THR A 137 10.49 6.40 10.96
N THR A 138 11.82 6.42 11.04
CA THR A 138 12.67 6.24 9.85
C THR A 138 12.68 4.77 9.41
N ASP A 139 12.43 4.54 8.13
CA ASP A 139 12.40 3.25 7.46
C ASP A 139 12.74 3.41 5.97
N ALA A 140 12.67 2.32 5.21
CA ALA A 140 13.00 2.34 3.79
C ALA A 140 12.05 3.21 2.95
N LEU A 141 10.79 3.41 3.35
CA LEU A 141 9.84 4.25 2.59
C LEU A 141 10.04 5.73 2.89
N THR A 142 10.11 6.10 4.16
CA THR A 142 10.34 7.49 4.60
C THR A 142 11.67 8.07 4.12
N THR A 143 12.68 7.22 3.87
CA THR A 143 13.98 7.65 3.34
C THR A 143 13.97 7.84 1.82
N ASN A 144 13.16 7.06 1.09
CA ASN A 144 13.23 6.99 -0.38
C ASN A 144 12.01 7.60 -1.10
N SER A 145 10.96 7.98 -0.36
CA SER A 145 9.71 8.51 -0.92
C SER A 145 9.55 9.99 -0.61
N THR A 146 9.12 10.76 -1.61
CA THR A 146 8.69 12.15 -1.43
C THR A 146 7.21 12.27 -1.02
N SER A 147 6.44 11.17 -1.12
CA SER A 147 5.01 11.14 -0.76
C SER A 147 4.80 10.97 0.75
N ILE A 148 5.77 10.39 1.47
CA ILE A 148 5.67 10.20 2.92
C ILE A 148 6.54 11.25 3.60
N THR A 149 5.92 12.15 4.35
CA THR A 149 6.63 13.22 5.06
C THR A 149 7.31 12.66 6.31
N ALA A 150 8.65 12.70 6.35
CA ALA A 150 9.41 12.31 7.53
C ALA A 150 9.03 13.14 8.77
N GLN A 151 9.00 12.49 9.93
CA GLN A 151 8.74 13.17 11.20
C GLN A 151 9.92 14.07 11.61
N GLY A 152 9.60 15.19 12.25
CA GLY A 152 10.61 16.11 12.77
C GLY A 152 11.43 15.49 13.90
N ASN A 153 12.65 16.01 14.10
CA ASN A 153 13.53 15.59 15.20
C ASN A 153 12.99 16.12 16.54
N LYS A 154 12.05 15.37 17.14
CA LYS A 154 11.35 15.72 18.37
C LYS A 154 11.37 14.54 19.33
N THR A 155 11.84 14.78 20.55
CA THR A 155 11.73 13.80 21.64
C THR A 155 10.32 13.78 22.20
N VAL A 156 9.76 12.58 22.37
CA VAL A 156 8.46 12.34 22.99
C VAL A 156 8.52 11.14 23.92
N ASN A 157 7.70 11.15 24.97
CA ASN A 157 7.40 9.99 25.81
C ASN A 157 5.88 9.80 25.99
N TYR A 158 5.08 10.57 25.27
CA TYR A 158 3.64 10.43 25.15
C TYR A 158 3.22 10.68 23.72
N MET A 159 2.38 9.79 23.19
CA MET A 159 1.81 9.90 21.86
C MET A 159 0.45 9.21 21.84
N ARG A 160 -0.59 9.91 21.38
CA ARG A 160 -1.92 9.35 21.16
C ARG A 160 -2.42 9.72 19.78
N ASN A 161 -3.08 8.78 19.11
CA ASN A 161 -3.81 9.06 17.88
C ASN A 161 -5.15 9.72 18.25
N SER A 162 -5.11 11.03 18.44
CA SER A 162 -6.17 11.76 19.13
C SER A 162 -7.17 12.39 18.18
N VAL A 163 -6.74 12.78 16.98
CA VAL A 163 -7.56 13.50 16.01
C VAL A 163 -7.50 12.82 14.66
N LYS A 164 -8.64 12.74 13.98
CA LYS A 164 -8.73 12.45 12.54
C LYS A 164 -9.01 13.77 11.84
N ALA A 165 -8.12 14.23 10.98
CA ALA A 165 -8.33 15.43 10.18
C ALA A 165 -8.76 15.03 8.77
N THR A 166 -9.65 15.82 8.17
CA THR A 166 -9.98 15.70 6.75
C THR A 166 -9.76 17.03 6.05
N VAL A 167 -9.25 16.99 4.82
CA VAL A 167 -9.18 18.14 3.91
C VAL A 167 -9.98 17.81 2.65
N ASP A 168 -11.02 18.60 2.37
CA ASP A 168 -11.75 18.49 1.11
C ASP A 168 -10.80 18.85 -0.05
N ALA A 169 -10.57 17.90 -0.97
CA ALA A 169 -9.64 18.10 -2.08
C ALA A 169 -10.11 19.18 -3.05
N TYR A 170 -11.38 19.58 -3.02
CA TYR A 170 -11.95 20.59 -3.90
C TYR A 170 -11.85 22.00 -3.30
N ASP A 171 -12.25 22.21 -2.04
CA ASP A 171 -12.24 23.56 -1.43
C ASP A 171 -11.25 23.79 -0.29
N GLY A 172 -10.56 22.74 0.13
CA GLY A 172 -9.57 22.80 1.19
C GLY A 172 -10.20 23.00 2.57
N THR A 173 -11.50 22.75 2.74
CA THR A 173 -12.12 22.78 4.06
C THR A 173 -11.44 21.76 4.96
N VAL A 174 -10.90 22.22 6.10
CA VAL A 174 -10.32 21.36 7.12
C VAL A 174 -11.39 21.04 8.16
N SER A 175 -11.59 19.76 8.47
CA SER A 175 -12.37 19.32 9.64
C SER A 175 -11.51 18.45 10.53
N LEU A 176 -11.53 18.71 11.83
CA LEU A 176 -10.84 17.92 12.83
C LEU A 176 -11.91 17.15 13.64
N TYR A 177 -11.76 15.84 13.76
CA TYR A 177 -12.65 14.99 14.54
C TYR A 177 -11.90 14.38 15.71
N GLN A 178 -12.49 14.46 16.89
CA GLN A 178 -11.98 13.75 18.07
C GLN A 178 -12.06 12.24 17.85
N TRP A 179 -10.93 11.55 18.04
CA TRP A 179 -10.83 10.10 17.88
C TRP A 179 -10.61 9.37 19.20
N ASP A 180 -9.59 9.77 19.97
CA ASP A 180 -9.36 9.31 21.34
C ASP A 180 -10.09 10.23 22.32
N GLU A 181 -11.29 9.81 22.74
CA GLU A 181 -12.13 10.54 23.70
C GLU A 181 -11.53 10.56 25.12
N LYS A 182 -10.52 9.75 25.38
CA LYS A 182 -9.86 9.63 26.69
C LYS A 182 -8.53 10.37 26.76
N ASP A 183 -8.10 11.05 25.70
CA ASP A 183 -6.83 11.76 25.69
C ASP A 183 -6.90 13.09 26.49
N PRO A 184 -6.20 13.19 27.64
CA PRO A 184 -6.19 14.43 28.43
C PRO A 184 -5.50 15.61 27.73
N VAL A 185 -4.56 15.35 26.83
CA VAL A 185 -3.85 16.40 26.09
C VAL A 185 -4.80 17.02 25.06
N LEU A 186 -5.53 16.19 24.31
CA LEU A 186 -6.58 16.69 23.41
C LEU A 186 -7.69 17.43 24.18
N ALA A 187 -8.12 16.91 25.33
CA ALA A 187 -9.12 17.57 26.15
C ALA A 187 -8.68 18.99 26.58
N THR A 188 -7.38 19.18 26.84
CA THR A 188 -6.82 20.49 27.18
C THR A 188 -6.81 21.43 25.96
N TRP A 189 -6.36 20.96 24.79
CA TRP A 189 -6.38 21.75 23.57
C TRP A 189 -7.80 22.11 23.11
N SER A 190 -8.75 21.20 23.27
CA SER A 190 -10.17 21.44 22.94
C SER A 190 -10.80 22.51 23.84
N LYS A 191 -10.33 22.66 25.08
CA LYS A 191 -10.72 23.77 25.98
C LYS A 191 -10.06 25.09 25.59
N ALA A 192 -8.78 25.06 25.21
CA ALA A 192 -8.04 26.25 24.79
C ALA A 192 -8.55 26.83 23.46
N PHE A 193 -9.03 25.96 22.56
CA PHE A 193 -9.57 26.34 21.25
C PHE A 193 -10.98 25.74 21.02
N PRO A 194 -12.01 26.23 21.72
CA PRO A 194 -13.37 25.71 21.59
C PRO A 194 -13.88 25.72 20.14
N GLY A 195 -14.57 24.65 19.74
CA GLY A 195 -15.18 24.53 18.40
C GLY A 195 -14.22 24.16 17.27
N THR A 196 -12.91 24.01 17.53
CA THR A 196 -11.94 23.59 16.50
C THR A 196 -11.97 22.09 16.20
N VAL A 197 -12.38 21.27 17.17
CA VAL A 197 -12.47 19.81 17.05
C VAL A 197 -13.94 19.38 17.21
N LYS A 198 -14.44 18.66 16.20
CA LYS A 198 -15.77 18.06 16.16
C LYS A 198 -15.83 16.77 16.95
N ALA A 199 -17.01 16.39 17.42
CA ALA A 199 -17.19 15.15 18.15
C ALA A 199 -17.01 13.93 17.24
N LYS A 200 -16.56 12.80 17.80
CA LYS A 200 -16.38 11.53 17.05
C LYS A 200 -17.64 11.10 16.29
N LYS A 201 -18.81 11.31 16.89
CA LYS A 201 -20.12 10.99 16.29
C LYS A 201 -20.46 11.78 15.03
N GLU A 202 -19.72 12.85 14.72
CA GLU A 202 -19.89 13.64 13.50
C GLU A 202 -19.11 13.05 12.32
N ILE A 203 -18.28 12.02 12.54
CA ILE A 203 -17.66 11.24 11.48
C ILE A 203 -18.80 10.46 10.78
N SER A 204 -19.00 10.70 9.48
CA SER A 204 -19.99 9.97 8.69
C SER A 204 -19.63 8.48 8.61
N ALA A 205 -20.63 7.61 8.41
CA ALA A 205 -20.38 6.17 8.29
C ALA A 205 -19.38 5.86 7.16
N GLN A 206 -19.53 6.53 6.00
CA GLN A 206 -18.61 6.35 4.89
C GLN A 206 -17.19 6.84 5.20
N LEU A 207 -17.03 7.94 5.96
CA LEU A 207 -15.70 8.37 6.41
C LEU A 207 -15.11 7.37 7.40
N LEU A 208 -15.92 6.84 8.32
CA LEU A 208 -15.49 5.86 9.31
C LEU A 208 -14.95 4.60 8.65
N ASP A 209 -15.61 4.09 7.61
CA ASP A 209 -15.19 2.88 6.86
C ASP A 209 -13.82 3.03 6.17
N HIS A 210 -13.37 4.26 5.94
CA HIS A 210 -12.06 4.54 5.35
C HIS A 210 -10.96 4.79 6.39
N ILE A 211 -11.29 4.89 7.68
CA ILE A 211 -10.28 5.11 8.73
C ILE A 211 -9.42 3.86 8.91
N ARG A 212 -8.10 4.04 8.86
CA ARG A 212 -7.09 3.01 9.13
C ARG A 212 -6.21 3.36 10.33
N TYR A 213 -5.57 2.36 10.95
CA TYR A 213 -4.61 2.59 12.02
C TYR A 213 -3.34 3.24 11.47
N PRO A 214 -2.85 4.36 12.03
CA PRO A 214 -1.77 5.12 11.43
C PRO A 214 -0.43 4.41 11.48
N GLU A 215 0.42 4.75 10.52
CA GLU A 215 1.74 4.15 10.42
C GLU A 215 2.74 4.72 11.42
N ASP A 216 2.81 6.04 11.63
CA ASP A 216 3.89 6.62 12.45
C ASP A 216 3.78 6.23 13.93
N ILE A 217 2.57 6.24 14.49
CA ILE A 217 2.38 5.74 15.86
C ILE A 217 2.71 4.24 15.96
N PHE A 218 2.42 3.45 14.91
CA PHE A 218 2.77 2.04 14.91
C PHE A 218 4.28 1.81 14.77
N ARG A 219 4.99 2.65 14.00
CA ARG A 219 6.46 2.66 13.93
C ARG A 219 7.08 2.93 15.30
N VAL A 220 6.55 3.89 16.05
CA VAL A 220 6.96 4.14 17.45
C VAL A 220 6.63 2.94 18.34
N GLN A 221 5.42 2.40 18.26
CA GLN A 221 4.99 1.28 19.10
C GLN A 221 5.80 0.01 18.87
N ARG A 222 6.12 -0.33 17.61
CA ARG A 222 6.94 -1.51 17.28
C ARG A 222 8.37 -1.36 17.77
N GLU A 223 8.92 -0.14 17.75
CA GLU A 223 10.24 0.13 18.34
C GLU A 223 10.21 -0.10 19.85
N ILE A 224 9.22 0.43 20.57
CA ILE A 224 9.06 0.20 22.02
C ILE A 224 8.85 -1.29 22.31
N LEU A 225 7.99 -1.96 21.55
CA LEU A 225 7.69 -3.38 21.72
C LEU A 225 8.93 -4.27 21.54
N SER A 226 9.92 -3.84 20.74
CA SER A 226 11.15 -4.57 20.50
C SER A 226 11.94 -4.88 21.79
N ALA A 227 11.79 -4.06 22.84
CA ALA A 227 12.39 -4.29 24.15
C ALA A 227 11.36 -4.65 25.23
N TYR A 228 10.22 -3.94 25.26
CA TYR A 228 9.26 -4.02 26.37
C TYR A 228 8.32 -5.22 26.32
N HIS A 229 8.40 -6.09 25.30
CA HIS A 229 7.79 -7.41 25.36
C HIS A 229 8.45 -8.31 26.42
N VAL A 230 9.72 -8.02 26.80
CA VAL A 230 10.46 -8.75 27.84
C VAL A 230 10.03 -8.26 29.21
N LYS A 231 9.29 -9.10 29.94
CA LYS A 231 8.65 -8.72 31.23
C LYS A 231 9.51 -8.98 32.47
N THR A 232 10.51 -9.85 32.39
CA THR A 232 11.33 -10.23 33.55
C THR A 232 12.59 -9.37 33.63
N ALA A 233 12.86 -8.80 34.82
CA ALA A 233 13.99 -7.88 35.02
C ALA A 233 15.35 -8.46 34.62
N GLY A 234 15.63 -9.72 34.95
CA GLY A 234 16.90 -10.38 34.59
C GLY A 234 17.10 -10.50 33.07
N ALA A 235 16.08 -10.96 32.34
CA ALA A 235 16.15 -11.05 30.88
C ALA A 235 16.19 -9.67 30.21
N PHE A 236 15.47 -8.69 30.76
CA PHE A 236 15.50 -7.31 30.26
C PHE A 236 16.89 -6.69 30.43
N TYR A 237 17.53 -6.89 31.58
CA TYR A 237 18.91 -6.44 31.83
C TYR A 237 19.90 -7.11 30.88
N GLY A 238 19.74 -8.41 30.61
CA GLY A 238 20.58 -9.15 29.67
C GLY A 238 20.38 -8.75 28.21
N GLY A 239 19.19 -8.26 27.83
CA GLY A 239 18.88 -7.76 26.48
C GLY A 239 18.92 -8.82 25.36
N GLN A 240 19.11 -10.10 25.70
CA GLN A 240 19.26 -11.22 24.76
C GLN A 240 17.99 -11.51 23.97
N ASP A 241 16.83 -11.18 24.56
CA ASP A 241 15.52 -11.40 23.97
C ASP A 241 14.98 -10.18 23.24
N PHE A 242 15.73 -9.07 23.17
CA PHE A 242 15.30 -7.91 22.42
C PHE A 242 15.23 -8.22 20.93
N TRP A 243 14.30 -7.54 20.26
CA TRP A 243 14.10 -7.65 18.83
C TRP A 243 14.61 -6.39 18.13
N ARG A 244 14.58 -6.45 16.79
CA ARG A 244 14.61 -5.30 15.91
C ARG A 244 13.72 -5.54 14.71
N VAL A 245 13.31 -4.47 14.05
CA VAL A 245 12.72 -4.56 12.72
C VAL A 245 13.83 -5.00 11.74
N PRO A 246 13.59 -6.00 10.88
CA PRO A 246 14.57 -6.41 9.88
C PRO A 246 14.83 -5.29 8.86
N ARG A 247 15.93 -5.40 8.12
CA ARG A 247 16.19 -4.50 6.98
C ARG A 247 15.22 -4.81 5.85
N ASP A 248 14.80 -3.80 5.10
CA ASP A 248 13.92 -3.99 3.95
C ASP A 248 14.66 -4.74 2.82
N PRO A 249 14.22 -5.95 2.45
CA PRO A 249 14.85 -6.69 1.36
C PRO A 249 14.47 -6.18 -0.05
N SER A 250 13.58 -5.19 -0.17
CA SER A 250 13.16 -4.65 -1.48
C SER A 250 14.21 -3.76 -2.14
N THR A 251 15.17 -3.23 -1.37
CA THR A 251 16.24 -2.37 -1.88
C THR A 251 17.56 -3.13 -1.96
N PHE A 252 18.18 -3.18 -3.14
CA PHE A 252 19.51 -3.78 -3.31
C PHE A 252 20.60 -2.93 -2.63
N GLY A 253 21.43 -3.57 -1.79
CA GLY A 253 22.67 -2.99 -1.24
C GLY A 253 22.66 -2.74 0.28
N GLY A 254 23.85 -2.49 0.84
CA GLY A 254 24.10 -2.37 2.28
C GLY A 254 23.38 -1.22 3.01
N ASN A 255 22.65 -0.37 2.29
CA ASN A 255 21.92 0.80 2.79
C ASN A 255 20.40 0.58 2.88
N ALA A 256 19.93 -0.67 2.96
CA ALA A 256 18.53 -0.96 3.25
C ALA A 256 18.15 -0.46 4.65
N GLY A 257 17.22 0.50 4.72
CA GLY A 257 16.59 0.97 5.96
C GLY A 257 15.77 -0.14 6.63
N ALA A 258 15.20 0.14 7.80
CA ALA A 258 14.26 -0.77 8.43
C ALA A 258 13.07 -1.05 7.50
N GLN A 259 12.54 -2.27 7.51
CA GLN A 259 11.35 -2.60 6.74
C GLN A 259 10.16 -1.75 7.23
N PRO A 260 9.40 -1.09 6.35
CA PRO A 260 8.20 -0.37 6.75
C PRO A 260 7.13 -1.35 7.25
N PRO A 261 6.15 -0.87 8.03
CA PRO A 261 4.96 -1.67 8.29
C PRO A 261 4.08 -1.75 7.03
N TYR A 262 3.34 -2.85 6.86
CA TYR A 262 2.46 -3.04 5.69
C TYR A 262 1.02 -3.30 6.09
N TYR A 263 0.09 -2.61 5.42
CA TYR A 263 -1.33 -2.91 5.52
C TYR A 263 -1.66 -4.18 4.76
N LEU A 264 -2.27 -5.14 5.47
CA LEU A 264 -2.67 -6.43 4.94
C LEU A 264 -4.02 -6.82 5.53
N THR A 265 -4.86 -7.43 4.70
CA THR A 265 -6.03 -8.17 5.19
C THR A 265 -5.59 -9.60 5.45
N LEU A 266 -5.52 -9.99 6.72
CA LEU A 266 -5.05 -11.32 7.11
C LEU A 266 -5.83 -11.89 8.29
N GLU A 267 -5.81 -13.20 8.42
CA GLU A 267 -6.35 -13.93 9.55
C GLU A 267 -5.22 -14.42 10.44
N MET A 268 -5.10 -13.86 11.65
CA MET A 268 -4.11 -14.32 12.63
C MET A 268 -4.47 -15.71 13.15
N PRO A 269 -3.50 -16.55 13.52
CA PRO A 269 -3.77 -17.83 14.18
C PRO A 269 -4.69 -17.66 15.41
N GLY A 270 -5.80 -18.40 15.44
CA GLY A 270 -6.80 -18.32 16.50
C GLY A 270 -7.88 -17.24 16.29
N SER A 271 -7.75 -16.39 15.28
CA SER A 271 -8.86 -15.55 14.80
C SER A 271 -9.90 -16.42 14.07
N LYS A 272 -11.11 -15.89 13.93
CA LYS A 272 -12.22 -16.53 13.18
C LYS A 272 -12.54 -15.83 11.86
N LYS A 273 -11.91 -14.68 11.62
CA LYS A 273 -12.12 -13.86 10.43
C LYS A 273 -10.85 -13.09 10.06
N PRO A 274 -10.64 -12.81 8.77
CA PRO A 274 -9.62 -11.86 8.34
C PRO A 274 -9.98 -10.44 8.81
N THR A 275 -8.96 -9.66 9.12
CA THR A 275 -9.08 -8.26 9.53
C THR A 275 -8.09 -7.41 8.76
N PHE A 276 -8.46 -6.17 8.39
CA PHE A 276 -7.52 -5.22 7.84
C PHE A 276 -6.57 -4.77 8.96
N SER A 277 -5.27 -4.92 8.75
CA SER A 277 -4.28 -4.73 9.82
C SER A 277 -2.99 -4.17 9.28
N LEU A 278 -2.32 -3.36 10.09
CA LEU A 278 -0.95 -2.93 9.83
C LEU A 278 0.00 -3.93 10.50
N THR A 279 1.03 -4.36 9.79
CA THR A 279 1.84 -5.54 10.16
C THR A 279 3.32 -5.21 10.23
N THR A 280 4.07 -5.93 11.07
CA THR A 280 5.53 -5.82 11.13
C THR A 280 6.16 -7.15 11.57
N PRO A 281 7.20 -7.62 10.89
CA PRO A 281 8.05 -8.71 11.37
C PRO A 281 9.11 -8.19 12.36
N PHE A 282 9.64 -9.11 13.16
CA PHE A 282 10.75 -8.90 14.09
C PHE A 282 11.79 -10.01 13.97
N VAL A 283 13.06 -9.63 14.02
CA VAL A 283 14.21 -10.54 14.13
C VAL A 283 14.96 -10.24 15.44
N PRO A 284 15.79 -11.16 15.98
CA PRO A 284 16.56 -10.90 17.18
C PRO A 284 17.44 -9.65 17.03
N ARG A 285 17.62 -8.92 18.13
CA ARG A 285 18.66 -7.89 18.21
C ARG A 285 20.02 -8.57 18.01
N GLY A 286 20.80 -8.09 17.05
CA GLY A 286 22.07 -8.72 16.61
C GLY A 286 22.03 -9.17 15.15
N GLY A 287 22.91 -10.11 14.79
CA GLY A 287 23.13 -10.54 13.40
C GLY A 287 22.30 -11.74 12.93
N ARG A 288 21.43 -12.30 13.77
CA ARG A 288 20.52 -13.39 13.35
C ARG A 288 19.33 -12.82 12.59
N GLU A 289 18.99 -13.42 11.46
CA GLU A 289 17.90 -12.99 10.57
C GLU A 289 16.70 -13.96 10.57
N ASN A 290 16.66 -14.91 11.50
CA ASN A 290 15.51 -15.76 11.74
C ASN A 290 14.36 -14.93 12.33
N LEU A 291 13.12 -15.25 11.98
CA LEU A 291 11.96 -14.55 12.52
C LEU A 291 11.75 -14.88 14.00
N SER A 292 11.70 -13.85 14.84
CA SER A 292 11.37 -13.97 16.26
C SER A 292 9.90 -13.77 16.54
N ALA A 293 9.28 -12.82 15.85
CA ALA A 293 7.87 -12.50 16.05
C ALA A 293 7.28 -11.80 14.83
N PHE A 294 5.96 -11.84 14.76
CA PHE A 294 5.14 -11.09 13.81
C PHE A 294 4.04 -10.37 14.58
N ALA A 295 4.01 -9.03 14.50
CA ALA A 295 3.01 -8.23 15.16
C ALA A 295 2.06 -7.60 14.15
N VAL A 296 0.78 -7.54 14.52
CA VAL A 296 -0.27 -6.88 13.77
C VAL A 296 -1.03 -5.93 14.67
N VAL A 297 -1.48 -4.81 14.12
CA VAL A 297 -2.43 -3.92 14.78
C VAL A 297 -3.68 -3.81 13.93
N ASN A 298 -4.83 -4.05 14.55
CA ASN A 298 -6.10 -4.00 13.85
C ASN A 298 -6.41 -2.57 13.40
N ALA A 299 -6.65 -2.40 12.11
CA ALA A 299 -6.97 -1.13 11.47
C ALA A 299 -8.47 -0.98 11.17
N ASP A 300 -9.27 -2.04 11.28
CA ASP A 300 -10.72 -1.98 11.12
C ASP A 300 -11.35 -1.12 12.23
N PRO A 301 -12.22 -0.16 11.88
CA PRO A 301 -13.00 0.58 12.86
C PRO A 301 -13.86 -0.38 13.71
N GLY A 302 -13.74 -0.28 15.03
CA GLY A 302 -14.52 -1.11 15.93
C GLY A 302 -13.87 -1.31 17.30
N PRO A 303 -14.39 -2.24 18.11
CA PRO A 303 -13.90 -2.48 19.47
C PRO A 303 -12.44 -2.93 19.54
N ASP A 304 -11.95 -3.63 18.52
CA ASP A 304 -10.57 -4.10 18.44
C ASP A 304 -9.63 -3.11 17.71
N TYR A 305 -10.12 -1.95 17.24
CA TYR A 305 -9.27 -0.96 16.57
C TYR A 305 -8.07 -0.59 17.43
N GLY A 306 -6.87 -0.67 16.86
CA GLY A 306 -5.62 -0.37 17.55
C GLY A 306 -5.13 -1.44 18.51
N LYS A 307 -5.80 -2.59 18.60
CA LYS A 307 -5.32 -3.73 19.37
C LYS A 307 -4.14 -4.39 18.67
N ILE A 308 -3.00 -4.42 19.35
CA ILE A 308 -1.79 -5.09 18.89
C ILE A 308 -1.83 -6.56 19.31
N THR A 309 -1.64 -7.46 18.35
CA THR A 309 -1.49 -8.90 18.57
C THR A 309 -0.13 -9.34 18.08
N VAL A 310 0.59 -10.11 18.90
CA VAL A 310 1.95 -10.58 18.59
C VAL A 310 1.95 -12.10 18.51
N LEU A 311 2.30 -12.63 17.34
CA LEU A 311 2.67 -14.02 17.16
C LEU A 311 4.16 -14.16 17.45
N GLN A 312 4.50 -14.57 18.66
CA GLN A 312 5.89 -14.82 19.05
C GLN A 312 6.28 -16.27 18.77
N LEU A 313 7.39 -16.46 18.06
CA LEU A 313 7.92 -17.78 17.73
C LEU A 313 8.85 -18.28 18.84
N PRO A 314 9.01 -19.62 18.99
CA PRO A 314 10.00 -20.18 19.91
C PRO A 314 11.42 -19.71 19.56
N ARG A 315 12.25 -19.44 20.57
CA ARG A 315 13.63 -18.94 20.39
C ARG A 315 14.55 -19.92 19.65
N SER A 316 14.20 -21.19 19.63
CA SER A 316 14.89 -22.27 18.90
C SER A 316 14.40 -22.44 17.47
N THR A 317 13.46 -21.60 17.00
CA THR A 317 12.93 -21.73 15.64
C THR A 317 13.98 -21.35 14.61
N ASN A 318 14.00 -22.08 13.50
CA ASN A 318 14.84 -21.77 12.34
C ASN A 318 14.04 -21.09 11.21
N VAL A 319 12.83 -20.61 11.50
CA VAL A 319 12.00 -19.90 10.51
C VAL A 319 12.75 -18.68 9.99
N ALA A 320 12.99 -18.65 8.67
CA ALA A 320 13.69 -17.56 8.01
C ALA A 320 12.89 -16.25 8.14
N GLY A 321 13.55 -15.14 8.48
CA GLY A 321 12.95 -13.80 8.40
C GLY A 321 13.04 -13.19 6.99
N PRO A 322 12.47 -11.99 6.78
CA PRO A 322 12.36 -11.36 5.46
C PRO A 322 13.67 -11.31 4.66
N SER A 323 14.77 -10.87 5.28
CA SER A 323 16.06 -10.73 4.59
C SER A 323 16.66 -12.08 4.17
N GLN A 324 16.46 -13.12 4.98
CA GLN A 324 16.91 -14.47 4.65
C GLN A 324 16.06 -15.09 3.54
N VAL A 325 14.75 -14.88 3.56
CA VAL A 325 13.86 -15.35 2.48
C VAL A 325 14.20 -14.68 1.15
N ALA A 326 14.46 -13.38 1.14
CA ALA A 326 14.89 -12.67 -0.06
C ALA A 326 16.23 -13.22 -0.60
N SER A 327 17.18 -13.52 0.29
CA SER A 327 18.43 -14.17 -0.09
C SER A 327 18.21 -15.58 -0.67
N ASN A 328 17.28 -16.35 -0.10
CA ASN A 328 16.93 -17.67 -0.60
C ASN A 328 16.24 -17.62 -1.97
N PHE A 329 15.38 -16.61 -2.20
CA PHE A 329 14.81 -16.34 -3.50
C PHE A 329 15.89 -16.09 -4.56
N GLU A 330 16.85 -15.21 -4.26
CA GLU A 330 17.94 -14.90 -5.19
C GLU A 330 18.92 -16.05 -5.40
N ALA A 331 19.10 -16.91 -4.40
CA ALA A 331 19.94 -18.09 -4.51
C ALA A 331 19.31 -19.19 -5.40
N LYS A 332 17.99 -19.16 -5.65
CA LYS A 332 17.33 -20.15 -6.49
C LYS A 332 17.76 -19.97 -7.97
N PRO A 333 18.36 -20.97 -8.63
CA PRO A 333 18.93 -20.81 -9.97
C PRO A 333 17.95 -20.27 -11.02
N GLU A 334 16.70 -20.73 -11.00
CA GLU A 334 15.65 -20.30 -11.92
C GLU A 334 15.33 -18.81 -11.78
N VAL A 335 15.28 -18.32 -10.52
CA VAL A 335 15.05 -16.91 -10.20
C VAL A 335 16.26 -16.09 -10.60
N ALA A 336 17.47 -16.52 -10.21
CA ALA A 336 18.71 -15.82 -10.52
C ALA A 336 18.90 -15.61 -12.03
N ASN A 337 18.68 -16.66 -12.83
CA ASN A 337 18.77 -16.60 -14.28
C ASN A 337 17.74 -15.63 -14.87
N SER A 338 16.50 -15.70 -14.39
CA SER A 338 15.44 -14.84 -14.90
C SER A 338 15.64 -13.38 -14.51
N LEU A 339 16.04 -13.08 -13.27
CA LEU A 339 16.38 -11.73 -12.83
C LEU A 339 17.59 -11.18 -13.61
N SER A 340 18.58 -12.02 -13.90
CA SER A 340 19.72 -11.63 -14.74
C SER A 340 19.26 -11.23 -16.14
N LEU A 341 18.37 -12.01 -16.77
CA LEU A 341 17.80 -11.69 -18.09
C LEU A 341 16.96 -10.41 -18.05
N LEU A 342 16.14 -10.21 -17.02
CA LEU A 342 15.31 -9.00 -16.87
C LEU A 342 16.13 -7.72 -16.66
N ARG A 343 17.38 -7.85 -16.19
CA ARG A 343 18.33 -6.73 -16.04
C ARG A 343 19.10 -6.42 -17.32
N GLN A 344 19.05 -7.28 -18.33
CA GLN A 344 19.74 -7.04 -19.60
C GLN A 344 18.96 -6.04 -20.46
N GLY A 345 19.67 -5.25 -21.27
CA GLY A 345 19.05 -4.48 -22.36
C GLY A 345 18.34 -3.19 -21.97
N GLY A 346 18.78 -2.48 -20.92
CA GLY A 346 18.26 -1.16 -20.58
C GLY A 346 16.96 -1.19 -19.76
N SER A 347 16.81 -2.21 -18.92
CA SER A 347 15.69 -2.39 -17.99
C SER A 347 16.20 -2.45 -16.55
N ASP A 348 15.51 -1.74 -15.66
CA ASP A 348 15.71 -1.82 -14.21
C ASP A 348 14.71 -2.80 -13.61
N VAL A 349 15.21 -3.77 -12.84
CA VAL A 349 14.39 -4.64 -12.01
C VAL A 349 14.06 -3.90 -10.71
N VAL A 350 12.77 -3.76 -10.43
CA VAL A 350 12.23 -3.17 -9.21
C VAL A 350 11.61 -4.30 -8.39
N LEU A 351 12.26 -4.69 -7.30
CA LEU A 351 11.66 -5.62 -6.34
C LEU A 351 10.55 -4.90 -5.58
N GLY A 352 9.38 -5.52 -5.51
CA GLY A 352 8.31 -5.05 -4.65
C GLY A 352 8.54 -5.43 -3.19
N ASN A 353 7.57 -5.02 -2.37
CA ASN A 353 7.53 -5.32 -0.94
C ASN A 353 7.51 -6.83 -0.70
N LEU A 354 8.40 -7.31 0.17
CA LEU A 354 8.34 -8.68 0.66
C LEU A 354 7.34 -8.76 1.83
N LEU A 355 6.17 -9.34 1.55
CA LEU A 355 5.08 -9.50 2.50
C LEU A 355 5.23 -10.81 3.27
N THR A 356 4.97 -10.78 4.58
CA THR A 356 5.00 -11.96 5.47
C THR A 356 3.58 -12.22 5.98
N LEU A 357 3.06 -13.44 5.80
CA LEU A 357 1.71 -13.80 6.18
C LEU A 357 1.70 -15.10 7.01
N PRO A 358 1.09 -15.12 8.21
CA PRO A 358 0.87 -16.37 8.95
C PRO A 358 -0.31 -17.14 8.34
N VAL A 359 -0.04 -18.29 7.71
CA VAL A 359 -1.06 -19.08 7.01
C VAL A 359 -0.81 -20.57 7.25
N GLY A 360 -1.88 -21.35 7.48
CA GLY A 360 -1.81 -22.82 7.51
C GLY A 360 -0.87 -23.41 8.57
N GLY A 361 -0.61 -22.68 9.65
CA GLY A 361 0.35 -23.08 10.70
C GLY A 361 1.82 -22.76 10.39
N GLY A 362 2.11 -22.14 9.25
CA GLY A 362 3.43 -21.66 8.84
C GLY A 362 3.44 -20.20 8.44
N LEU A 363 4.51 -19.77 7.77
CA LEU A 363 4.63 -18.43 7.19
C LEU A 363 4.77 -18.52 5.68
N LEU A 364 3.93 -17.74 5.01
CA LEU A 364 3.96 -17.51 3.59
C LEU A 364 4.64 -16.16 3.33
N TYR A 365 5.60 -16.16 2.42
CA TYR A 365 6.26 -14.95 1.96
C TYR A 365 5.92 -14.71 0.50
N VAL A 366 5.59 -13.46 0.15
CA VAL A 366 5.23 -13.08 -1.22
C VAL A 366 6.00 -11.83 -1.61
N GLN A 367 6.68 -11.85 -2.75
CA GLN A 367 7.40 -10.71 -3.30
C GLN A 367 7.15 -10.57 -4.80
N PRO A 368 6.50 -9.48 -5.26
CA PRO A 368 6.39 -9.20 -6.68
C PRO A 368 7.69 -8.63 -7.25
N VAL A 369 7.95 -8.86 -8.53
CA VAL A 369 9.07 -8.29 -9.28
C VAL A 369 8.53 -7.54 -10.47
N TYR A 370 8.88 -6.26 -10.53
CA TYR A 370 8.54 -5.38 -11.61
C TYR A 370 9.76 -5.08 -12.47
N VAL A 371 9.51 -4.68 -13.70
CA VAL A 371 10.54 -4.16 -14.60
C VAL A 371 10.10 -2.82 -15.16
N ARG A 372 11.04 -1.89 -15.26
CA ARG A 372 10.84 -0.56 -15.83
C ARG A 372 11.98 -0.24 -16.80
N ALA A 373 11.67 0.34 -17.96
CA ALA A 373 12.70 0.78 -18.91
C ALA A 373 13.51 1.96 -18.33
N THR A 374 14.83 1.97 -18.54
CA THR A 374 15.73 3.00 -17.98
C THR A 374 15.81 4.27 -18.82
N ALA A 375 15.60 4.17 -20.14
CA ALA A 375 15.78 5.28 -21.07
C ALA A 375 14.53 6.16 -21.30
N ASN A 376 13.39 5.84 -20.69
CA ASN A 376 12.13 6.55 -20.92
C ASN A 376 11.61 7.16 -19.61
N SER A 377 11.46 8.49 -19.58
CA SER A 377 10.93 9.22 -18.44
C SER A 377 9.45 8.92 -18.13
N ALA A 378 8.72 8.35 -19.09
CA ALA A 378 7.35 7.86 -18.92
C ALA A 378 7.27 6.35 -18.60
N ALA A 379 8.39 5.68 -18.33
CA ALA A 379 8.37 4.26 -18.00
C ALA A 379 7.71 4.00 -16.64
N TYR A 380 6.70 3.12 -16.63
CA TYR A 380 6.04 2.66 -15.42
C TYR A 380 6.44 1.20 -15.12
N PRO A 381 6.50 0.79 -13.83
CA PRO A 381 6.82 -0.59 -13.48
C PRO A 381 5.74 -1.56 -13.98
N LEU A 382 6.16 -2.61 -14.70
CA LEU A 382 5.30 -3.71 -15.14
C LEU A 382 5.60 -4.95 -14.33
N LEU A 383 4.56 -5.58 -13.76
CA LEU A 383 4.72 -6.86 -13.06
C LEU A 383 5.21 -7.91 -14.06
N GLN A 384 6.35 -8.52 -13.77
CA GLN A 384 6.89 -9.60 -14.56
C GLN A 384 6.74 -10.94 -13.84
N LYS A 385 6.94 -10.95 -12.52
CA LYS A 385 7.01 -12.19 -11.73
C LYS A 385 6.50 -12.01 -10.31
N VAL A 386 6.13 -13.12 -9.69
CA VAL A 386 5.81 -13.23 -8.27
C VAL A 386 6.61 -14.39 -7.68
N LEU A 387 7.33 -14.11 -6.59
CA LEU A 387 8.02 -15.11 -5.79
C LEU A 387 7.19 -15.44 -4.57
N VAL A 388 7.08 -16.72 -4.27
CA VAL A 388 6.38 -17.21 -3.09
C VAL A 388 7.27 -18.21 -2.36
N SER A 389 7.36 -18.10 -1.03
CA SER A 389 8.01 -19.09 -0.19
C SER A 389 7.10 -19.56 0.92
N PHE A 390 7.04 -20.88 1.15
CA PHE A 390 6.39 -21.49 2.30
C PHE A 390 7.24 -22.67 2.78
N GLY A 391 7.82 -22.56 3.97
CA GLY A 391 8.86 -23.49 4.43
C GLY A 391 10.05 -23.49 3.46
N ASP A 392 10.48 -24.68 3.02
CA ASP A 392 11.60 -24.84 2.08
C ASP A 392 11.18 -24.77 0.60
N GLN A 393 9.89 -24.65 0.32
CA GLN A 393 9.36 -24.58 -1.05
C GLN A 393 9.35 -23.13 -1.53
N ILE A 394 9.89 -22.92 -2.74
CA ILE A 394 9.90 -21.62 -3.42
C ILE A 394 9.23 -21.76 -4.78
N GLY A 395 8.13 -21.04 -4.96
CA GLY A 395 7.45 -20.87 -6.24
C GLY A 395 7.84 -19.56 -6.92
N TYR A 396 7.86 -19.59 -8.24
CA TYR A 396 8.27 -18.49 -9.09
C TYR A 396 7.50 -18.51 -10.41
N ASP A 397 6.60 -17.56 -10.62
CA ASP A 397 5.75 -17.52 -11.81
C ASP A 397 5.43 -16.07 -12.25
N ASN A 398 4.72 -15.90 -13.35
CA ASN A 398 4.26 -14.61 -13.88
C ASN A 398 3.16 -13.97 -13.03
N ASP A 399 2.46 -14.78 -12.24
CA ASP A 399 1.39 -14.33 -11.34
C ASP A 399 1.43 -15.07 -10.00
N LEU A 400 0.63 -14.55 -9.05
CA LEU A 400 0.55 -15.12 -7.70
C LEU A 400 -0.02 -16.54 -7.70
N LYS A 401 -0.96 -16.85 -8.59
CA LYS A 401 -1.62 -18.16 -8.62
C LYS A 401 -0.62 -19.24 -9.03
N GLY A 402 0.11 -19.03 -10.12
CA GLY A 402 1.13 -19.96 -10.59
C GLY A 402 2.24 -20.15 -9.56
N ALA A 403 2.68 -19.07 -8.92
CA ALA A 403 3.71 -19.16 -7.88
C ALA A 403 3.21 -19.94 -6.64
N LEU A 404 1.96 -19.76 -6.24
CA LEU A 404 1.34 -20.56 -5.17
C LEU A 404 1.16 -22.02 -5.59
N ASP A 405 0.74 -22.29 -6.82
CA ASP A 405 0.51 -23.65 -7.32
C ASP A 405 1.82 -24.45 -7.31
N GLN A 406 2.95 -23.81 -7.63
CA GLN A 406 4.28 -24.42 -7.52
C GLN A 406 4.65 -24.76 -6.06
N VAL A 407 4.26 -23.94 -5.09
CA VAL A 407 4.53 -24.17 -3.66
C VAL A 407 3.64 -25.26 -3.07
N PHE A 408 2.36 -25.32 -3.47
CA PHE A 408 1.36 -26.21 -2.88
C PHE A 408 1.00 -27.43 -3.74
N GLY A 409 1.75 -27.71 -4.81
CA GLY A 409 1.58 -28.92 -5.62
C GLY A 409 0.36 -28.91 -6.55
N GLY A 410 -0.05 -27.75 -7.07
CA GLY A 410 -0.95 -27.63 -8.23
C GLY A 410 -2.43 -27.37 -7.95
N ASN A 411 -2.84 -27.15 -6.70
CA ASN A 411 -4.18 -26.64 -6.40
C ASN A 411 -4.18 -25.80 -5.13
N SER A 412 -3.70 -24.56 -5.21
CA SER A 412 -3.65 -23.65 -4.06
C SER A 412 -5.03 -23.20 -3.53
N GLY A 413 -6.13 -23.70 -4.11
CA GLY A 413 -7.50 -23.33 -3.73
C GLY A 413 -7.86 -21.88 -4.04
N THR A 414 -7.02 -21.16 -4.78
CA THR A 414 -7.22 -19.76 -5.13
C THR A 414 -8.08 -19.63 -6.39
N SER A 415 -9.28 -19.05 -6.25
CA SER A 415 -10.07 -18.54 -7.37
C SER A 415 -9.67 -17.08 -7.59
N SER A 416 -9.01 -16.79 -8.70
CA SER A 416 -8.69 -15.42 -9.09
C SER A 416 -9.93 -14.77 -9.73
N ASN A 417 -10.72 -14.03 -8.95
CA ASN A 417 -11.60 -13.00 -9.51
C ASN A 417 -10.78 -11.72 -9.68
N ALA A 418 -10.09 -11.61 -10.81
CA ALA A 418 -9.61 -10.31 -11.26
C ALA A 418 -10.83 -9.47 -11.66
N GLY A 419 -11.18 -8.49 -10.81
CA GLY A 419 -12.24 -7.53 -11.09
C GLY A 419 -11.88 -6.67 -12.29
N GLY A 420 -12.56 -6.93 -13.40
CA GLY A 420 -12.57 -6.09 -14.60
C GLY A 420 -13.98 -6.04 -15.16
N ASN A 421 -14.78 -5.07 -14.71
CA ASN A 421 -16.11 -4.82 -15.26
C ASN A 421 -15.98 -3.78 -16.39
N SER A 422 -16.17 -4.18 -17.65
CA SER A 422 -16.62 -3.32 -18.75
C SER A 422 -16.96 -4.14 -20.01
N GLY A 423 -18.20 -3.97 -20.51
CA GLY A 423 -18.46 -3.85 -21.95
C GLY A 423 -18.83 -5.11 -22.72
N THR A 424 -20.13 -5.32 -22.92
CA THR A 424 -20.75 -6.11 -23.99
C THR A 424 -20.16 -5.81 -25.38
N SER A 425 -19.71 -6.84 -26.10
CA SER A 425 -19.90 -6.94 -27.55
C SER A 425 -19.76 -8.39 -28.03
N SER A 426 -20.65 -8.77 -28.93
CA SER A 426 -20.91 -10.08 -29.52
C SER A 426 -19.76 -10.59 -30.41
N ASN A 427 -19.23 -11.77 -30.08
CA ASN A 427 -18.74 -12.78 -31.04
C ASN A 427 -18.52 -14.13 -30.31
N ALA A 428 -19.62 -14.72 -29.84
CA ALA A 428 -19.64 -16.05 -29.25
C ALA A 428 -20.04 -17.07 -30.33
N GLY A 429 -19.11 -17.96 -30.70
CA GLY A 429 -19.42 -19.08 -31.60
C GLY A 429 -18.24 -19.95 -31.99
N VAL A 430 -17.02 -19.38 -32.07
CA VAL A 430 -15.84 -20.12 -32.56
C VAL A 430 -14.83 -20.42 -31.44
N ALA A 431 -14.67 -19.52 -30.45
CA ALA A 431 -13.68 -19.67 -29.38
C ALA A 431 -14.08 -20.68 -28.26
N ASP A 432 -15.37 -20.96 -28.10
CA ASP A 432 -15.91 -21.83 -27.03
C ASP A 432 -15.85 -23.33 -27.38
N ASN A 433 -15.82 -23.66 -28.68
CA ASN A 433 -15.62 -25.03 -29.14
C ASN A 433 -14.14 -25.44 -29.06
N ALA A 434 -13.19 -24.53 -29.32
CA ALA A 434 -11.76 -24.83 -29.21
C ALA A 434 -11.29 -25.04 -27.76
N SER A 435 -11.88 -24.32 -26.79
CA SER A 435 -11.60 -24.51 -25.36
C SER A 435 -12.17 -25.81 -24.80
N SER A 436 -13.38 -26.20 -25.23
CA SER A 436 -14.01 -27.47 -24.81
C SER A 436 -13.35 -28.69 -25.47
N GLU A 437 -12.94 -28.61 -26.73
CA GLU A 437 -12.17 -29.66 -27.41
C GLU A 437 -10.80 -29.88 -26.73
N LEU A 438 -10.11 -28.80 -26.33
CA LEU A 438 -8.85 -28.89 -25.60
C LEU A 438 -9.02 -29.53 -24.22
N ALA A 439 -10.07 -29.16 -23.48
CA ALA A 439 -10.36 -29.74 -22.18
C ALA A 439 -10.65 -31.25 -22.27
N ASN A 440 -11.42 -31.67 -23.27
CA ASN A 440 -11.74 -33.08 -23.51
C ASN A 440 -10.51 -33.90 -23.95
N ALA A 441 -9.63 -33.31 -24.75
CA ALA A 441 -8.37 -33.94 -25.16
C ALA A 441 -7.41 -34.14 -23.97
N LEU A 442 -7.30 -33.14 -23.08
CA LEU A 442 -6.48 -33.23 -21.87
C LEU A 442 -7.04 -34.25 -20.86
N ALA A 443 -8.37 -34.32 -20.69
CA ALA A 443 -9.00 -35.34 -19.86
C ALA A 443 -8.75 -36.77 -20.40
N SER A 444 -8.84 -36.93 -21.73
CA SER A 444 -8.57 -38.22 -22.39
C SER A 444 -7.10 -38.64 -22.26
N ALA A 445 -6.17 -37.70 -22.35
CA ALA A 445 -4.74 -37.96 -22.13
C ALA A 445 -4.46 -38.40 -20.68
N LYS A 446 -5.09 -37.75 -19.70
CA LYS A 446 -4.97 -38.13 -18.29
C LYS A 446 -5.48 -39.55 -18.03
N GLN A 447 -6.64 -39.91 -18.60
CA GLN A 447 -7.20 -41.26 -18.44
C GLN A 447 -6.32 -42.32 -19.12
N ALA A 448 -5.79 -42.03 -20.31
CA ALA A 448 -4.90 -42.94 -21.01
C ALA A 448 -3.59 -43.21 -20.25
N LEU A 449 -3.05 -42.21 -19.53
CA LEU A 449 -1.90 -42.39 -18.65
C LEU A 449 -2.21 -43.30 -17.45
N VAL A 450 -3.36 -43.12 -16.81
CA VAL A 450 -3.79 -43.96 -15.68
C VAL A 450 -4.00 -45.41 -16.14
N ASP A 451 -4.70 -45.61 -17.26
CA ASP A 451 -4.94 -46.93 -17.84
C ASP A 451 -3.63 -47.63 -18.24
N GLY A 452 -2.66 -46.86 -18.78
CA GLY A 452 -1.34 -47.36 -19.11
C GLY A 452 -0.55 -47.81 -17.89
N GLN A 453 -0.52 -47.00 -16.83
CA GLN A 453 0.15 -47.37 -15.58
C GLN A 453 -0.48 -48.60 -14.94
N ALA A 454 -1.82 -48.72 -14.97
CA ALA A 454 -2.52 -49.89 -14.45
C ALA A 454 -2.26 -51.16 -15.28
N ALA A 455 -2.13 -51.04 -16.61
CA ALA A 455 -1.79 -52.16 -17.49
C ALA A 455 -0.32 -52.61 -17.30
N LEU A 456 0.60 -51.66 -17.12
CA LEU A 456 2.01 -51.94 -16.85
C LEU A 456 2.20 -52.66 -15.51
N ALA A 457 1.46 -52.24 -14.48
CA ALA A 457 1.46 -52.90 -13.17
C ALA A 457 0.93 -54.34 -13.21
N LYS A 458 0.11 -54.69 -14.21
CA LYS A 458 -0.43 -56.03 -14.44
C LYS A 458 0.35 -56.85 -15.47
N GLY A 459 1.42 -56.29 -16.05
CA GLY A 459 2.21 -56.93 -17.11
C GLY A 459 1.45 -57.12 -18.44
N ASP A 460 0.32 -56.45 -18.64
CA ASP A 460 -0.46 -56.52 -19.88
C ASP A 460 0.06 -55.49 -20.90
N PHE A 461 1.07 -55.91 -21.66
CA PHE A 461 1.71 -55.07 -22.66
C PHE A 461 0.80 -54.71 -23.84
N THR A 462 -0.26 -55.50 -24.09
CA THR A 462 -1.23 -55.19 -25.15
C THR A 462 -2.19 -54.09 -24.71
N ALA A 463 -2.69 -54.14 -23.46
CA ALA A 463 -3.46 -53.05 -22.88
C ALA A 463 -2.63 -51.78 -22.70
N TYR A 464 -1.34 -51.91 -22.35
CA TYR A 464 -0.41 -50.80 -22.30
C TYR A 464 -0.24 -50.13 -23.67
N GLY A 465 0.00 -50.92 -24.74
CA GLY A 465 0.10 -50.38 -26.10
C GLY A 465 -1.15 -49.59 -26.52
N ARG A 466 -2.34 -50.13 -26.28
CA ARG A 466 -3.62 -49.42 -26.54
C ARG A 466 -3.79 -48.14 -25.73
N ALA A 467 -3.27 -48.10 -24.50
CA ALA A 467 -3.29 -46.89 -23.68
C ALA A 467 -2.33 -45.83 -24.22
N GLN A 468 -1.13 -46.23 -24.68
CA GLN A 468 -0.16 -45.33 -25.30
C GLN A 468 -0.67 -44.75 -26.64
N ASP A 469 -1.38 -45.55 -27.45
CA ASP A 469 -1.98 -45.07 -28.70
C ASP A 469 -3.09 -44.04 -28.43
N ARG A 470 -3.95 -44.29 -27.41
CA ARG A 470 -4.97 -43.32 -26.98
C ARG A 470 -4.35 -42.04 -26.45
N LEU A 471 -3.24 -42.13 -25.70
CA LEU A 471 -2.50 -40.97 -25.22
C LEU A 471 -1.95 -40.15 -26.38
N LYS A 472 -1.31 -40.80 -27.37
CA LYS A 472 -0.76 -40.13 -28.55
C LYS A 472 -1.86 -39.44 -29.37
N SER A 473 -3.01 -40.08 -29.53
CA SER A 473 -4.16 -39.49 -30.21
C SER A 473 -4.73 -38.29 -29.45
N ALA A 474 -4.85 -38.38 -28.12
CA ALA A 474 -5.33 -37.28 -27.28
C ALA A 474 -4.39 -36.07 -27.31
N ILE A 475 -3.08 -36.29 -27.32
CA ILE A 475 -2.07 -35.21 -27.47
C ILE A 475 -2.18 -34.56 -28.85
N ALA A 476 -2.34 -35.34 -29.92
CA ALA A 476 -2.53 -34.81 -31.27
C ALA A 476 -3.81 -33.95 -31.38
N SER A 477 -4.91 -34.40 -30.75
CA SER A 477 -6.16 -33.64 -30.65
C SER A 477 -6.00 -32.35 -29.84
N ALA A 478 -5.25 -32.37 -28.74
CA ALA A 478 -4.96 -31.18 -27.94
C ALA A 478 -4.14 -30.15 -28.73
N ILE A 479 -3.10 -30.58 -29.45
CA ILE A 479 -2.29 -29.71 -30.32
C ILE A 479 -3.15 -29.11 -31.44
N SER A 480 -4.01 -29.90 -32.06
CA SER A 480 -4.91 -29.45 -33.14
C SER A 480 -6.00 -28.48 -32.66
N ALA A 481 -6.45 -28.62 -31.40
CA ALA A 481 -7.40 -27.71 -30.78
C ALA A 481 -6.71 -26.40 -30.38
N GLN A 482 -5.46 -26.46 -29.93
CA GLN A 482 -4.66 -25.28 -29.60
C GLN A 482 -4.28 -24.46 -30.84
N SER A 483 -4.05 -25.08 -32.00
CA SER A 483 -3.75 -24.37 -33.26
C SER A 483 -4.97 -23.72 -33.91
N ARG A 484 -6.19 -24.00 -33.42
CA ARG A 484 -7.46 -23.40 -33.89
C ARG A 484 -7.95 -22.27 -32.97
N LYS A 485 -7.20 -21.97 -31.91
CA LYS A 485 -7.40 -20.86 -30.98
C LYS A 485 -6.51 -19.69 -31.40
#